data_AF-A0A4U6R050-F1
#
_entry.id   AF-A0A4U6R050-F1
#
_cell.length_a   1.000
_cell.length_b   1.000
_cell.length_c   1.000
_cell.angle_alpha   90.00
_cell.angle_beta   90.00
_cell.angle_gamma   90.00
#
_symmetry.space_group_name_H-M   'P 1'
#
loop_
_entity.id
_entity.type
_entity.pdbx_description
1 polymer ?
#
loop_
_entity_poly.entity_id
_entity_poly.type
_entity_poly.pdbx_seq_one_letter_code
_entity_poly.pdbx_strand_id
1 'polypeptide(L)'
;MILNQPGRRHYDVIILGSGPAGITTALELSKDSSLDVAVIESGVLEPHPTIQTLAGVQLHGDLPDDYFPMHTQRCFGGSSTIWGGYCAVLEKRAFTAQTWPIPYQEINRWYPAAARILELPDDAYRQPTVAIEGTSELVYKPFYVSPPVRFNKKYHSFFLHHPRVDLILGTTGFRLLTQERTVTALELRDSLAPRLSPTLVSADTFVLACGGVGNPRMLQLSDIVDPMPVGRGLMEHPHLYAVAEMYLDRDRLPVGAEEDPYLVHALQLSDSYCIDKGVLSFSADFNQRQMTPTVLLGKRREMLHTPVTIRAEIAPDFRNSVRDSDQRNYLGAPLPRVDFHYRYRDLARESWHLFGKALLRSGLGRPSVLQPDFKLHDGGHLMGTTRMGLSSADSVVDSDCRVHTTDNLYVAGSSVFPAGGASNPTYTIVAMALRLGAHLASTSGGNAHG
;
A
#
# COMPACT_ATOMS: atom_id res chain seq x y z
N MET A 1 -25.91 6.30 -2.09
CA MET A 1 -26.69 5.07 -2.38
C MET A 1 -25.81 4.04 -3.11
N ILE A 2 -26.18 2.75 -3.15
CA ILE A 2 -25.51 1.74 -4.01
C ILE A 2 -26.26 1.63 -5.33
N LEU A 3 -25.57 1.84 -6.45
CA LEU A 3 -26.13 1.96 -7.79
C LEU A 3 -25.37 1.07 -8.78
N ASN A 4 -26.02 0.71 -9.88
CA ASN A 4 -25.39 -0.02 -11.00
C ASN A 4 -25.00 0.90 -12.17
N GLN A 5 -25.44 2.17 -12.12
CA GLN A 5 -25.10 3.23 -13.08
C GLN A 5 -25.06 4.57 -12.34
N PRO A 6 -24.37 5.60 -12.88
CA PRO A 6 -24.36 6.92 -12.28
C PRO A 6 -25.77 7.49 -12.10
N GLY A 7 -26.12 7.86 -10.87
CA GLY A 7 -27.40 8.53 -10.58
C GLY A 7 -27.46 9.98 -11.06
N ARG A 8 -26.31 10.57 -11.41
CA ARG A 8 -26.13 11.96 -11.82
C ARG A 8 -25.20 12.07 -13.01
N ARG A 9 -25.34 13.15 -13.78
CA ARG A 9 -24.41 13.50 -14.88
C ARG A 9 -23.16 14.27 -14.40
N HIS A 10 -23.23 14.83 -13.19
CA HIS A 10 -22.17 15.62 -12.59
C HIS A 10 -22.11 15.36 -11.07
N TYR A 11 -20.90 15.38 -10.51
CA TYR A 11 -20.59 15.27 -9.09
C TYR A 11 -19.51 16.29 -8.74
N ASP A 12 -19.41 16.73 -7.49
CA ASP A 12 -18.29 17.58 -7.07
C ASP A 12 -16.98 16.77 -7.10
N VAL A 13 -17.04 15.49 -6.67
CA VAL A 13 -15.88 14.60 -6.65
C VAL A 13 -16.22 13.20 -7.17
N ILE A 14 -15.44 12.71 -8.14
CA ILE A 14 -15.43 11.30 -8.55
C ILE A 14 -14.17 10.61 -8.04
N ILE A 15 -14.34 9.49 -7.34
CA ILE A 15 -13.28 8.59 -6.88
C ILE A 15 -13.40 7.27 -7.65
N LEU A 16 -12.38 6.92 -8.42
CA LEU A 16 -12.33 5.66 -9.15
C LEU A 16 -11.59 4.59 -8.35
N GLY A 17 -12.32 3.62 -7.82
CA GLY A 17 -11.83 2.50 -7.02
C GLY A 17 -12.37 2.52 -5.60
N SER A 18 -12.90 1.38 -5.14
CA SER A 18 -13.52 1.24 -3.81
C SER A 18 -12.62 0.51 -2.80
N GLY A 19 -11.30 0.51 -2.99
CA GLY A 19 -10.35 -0.02 -2.00
C GLY A 19 -10.21 0.87 -0.76
N PRO A 20 -9.32 0.51 0.19
CA PRO A 20 -9.08 1.30 1.39
C PRO A 20 -8.78 2.78 1.14
N ALA A 21 -8.01 3.09 0.09
CA ALA A 21 -7.72 4.47 -0.29
C ALA A 21 -8.99 5.24 -0.70
N GLY A 22 -9.74 4.72 -1.66
CA GLY A 22 -10.91 5.40 -2.21
C GLY A 22 -12.06 5.55 -1.21
N ILE A 23 -12.37 4.50 -0.45
CA ILE A 23 -13.39 4.57 0.59
C ILE A 23 -12.98 5.56 1.69
N THR A 24 -11.72 5.54 2.13
CA THR A 24 -11.24 6.49 3.15
C THR A 24 -11.34 7.94 2.68
N THR A 25 -10.94 8.23 1.44
CA THR A 25 -11.11 9.57 0.86
C THR A 25 -12.58 9.99 0.83
N ALA A 26 -13.48 9.08 0.44
CA ALA A 26 -14.92 9.35 0.41
C ALA A 26 -15.51 9.61 1.81
N LEU A 27 -15.06 8.89 2.83
CA LEU A 27 -15.48 9.09 4.22
C LEU A 27 -15.02 10.43 4.80
N GLU A 28 -13.87 10.93 4.37
CA GLU A 28 -13.39 12.24 4.79
C GLU A 28 -14.18 13.37 4.09
N LEU A 29 -14.39 13.25 2.78
CA LEU A 29 -15.19 14.20 2.00
C LEU A 29 -16.65 14.26 2.47
N SER A 30 -17.24 13.13 2.89
CA SER A 30 -18.63 13.06 3.32
C SER A 30 -18.94 13.83 4.61
N LYS A 31 -17.90 14.26 5.35
CA LYS A 31 -18.05 15.19 6.47
C LYS A 31 -18.55 16.55 6.02
N ASP A 32 -18.24 16.94 4.78
CA ASP A 32 -18.87 18.09 4.14
C ASP A 32 -20.20 17.66 3.51
N SER A 33 -21.28 17.97 4.21
CA SER A 33 -22.62 17.65 3.73
C SER A 33 -23.03 18.36 2.44
N SER A 34 -22.26 19.36 1.97
CA SER A 34 -22.54 20.08 0.72
C SER A 34 -22.13 19.31 -0.53
N LEU A 35 -21.17 18.37 -0.43
CA LEU A 35 -20.58 17.67 -1.56
C LEU A 35 -21.38 16.44 -2.00
N ASP A 36 -21.57 16.31 -3.31
CA ASP A 36 -22.01 15.13 -4.01
C ASP A 36 -20.80 14.34 -4.53
N VAL A 37 -20.60 13.15 -3.97
CA VAL A 37 -19.43 12.30 -4.23
C VAL A 37 -19.86 10.99 -4.89
N ALA A 38 -19.13 10.55 -5.91
CA ALA A 38 -19.28 9.22 -6.49
C ALA A 38 -18.02 8.38 -6.28
N VAL A 39 -18.17 7.18 -5.73
CA VAL A 39 -17.16 6.12 -5.69
C VAL A 39 -17.52 5.09 -6.74
N ILE A 40 -16.67 4.89 -7.73
CA ILE A 40 -16.93 4.00 -8.88
C ILE A 40 -16.05 2.75 -8.76
N GLU A 41 -16.66 1.59 -8.83
CA GLU A 41 -16.01 0.29 -8.75
C GLU A 41 -16.32 -0.55 -9.99
N SER A 42 -15.27 -1.10 -10.58
CA SER A 42 -15.37 -1.99 -11.74
C SER A 42 -16.09 -3.29 -11.38
N GLY A 43 -15.83 -3.79 -10.17
CA GLY A 43 -16.47 -4.94 -9.56
C GLY A 43 -17.89 -4.73 -9.04
N VAL A 44 -18.53 -5.84 -8.69
CA VAL A 44 -19.82 -5.85 -7.98
C VAL A 44 -19.58 -6.04 -6.47
N LEU A 45 -20.64 -6.30 -5.68
CA LEU A 45 -20.51 -6.46 -4.22
C LEU A 45 -19.51 -7.54 -3.82
N GLU A 46 -19.52 -8.66 -4.54
CA GLU A 46 -18.63 -9.80 -4.35
C GLU A 46 -17.82 -10.05 -5.64
N PRO A 47 -16.67 -10.76 -5.57
CA PRO A 47 -15.87 -11.05 -6.76
C PRO A 47 -16.67 -11.78 -7.84
N HIS A 48 -16.67 -11.24 -9.06
CA HIS A 48 -17.30 -11.87 -10.22
C HIS A 48 -16.22 -12.41 -11.17
N PRO A 49 -16.24 -13.69 -11.57
CA PRO A 49 -15.16 -14.30 -12.35
C PRO A 49 -14.80 -13.55 -13.64
N THR A 50 -15.81 -13.16 -14.44
CA THR A 50 -15.58 -12.38 -15.67
C THR A 50 -14.92 -11.04 -15.40
N ILE A 51 -15.44 -10.25 -14.44
CA ILE A 51 -14.89 -8.94 -14.10
C ILE A 51 -13.48 -9.08 -13.55
N GLN A 52 -13.21 -10.12 -12.75
CA GLN A 52 -11.89 -10.36 -12.19
C GLN A 52 -10.82 -10.56 -13.27
N THR A 53 -11.16 -11.05 -14.47
CA THR A 53 -10.21 -11.13 -15.60
C THR A 53 -9.67 -9.76 -16.03
N LEU A 54 -10.36 -8.65 -15.74
CA LEU A 54 -9.85 -7.30 -15.98
C LEU A 54 -8.66 -6.94 -15.06
N ALA A 55 -8.43 -7.68 -13.99
CA ALA A 55 -7.23 -7.56 -13.16
C ALA A 55 -6.04 -8.36 -13.74
N GLY A 56 -6.24 -9.07 -14.87
CA GLY A 56 -5.19 -9.79 -15.56
C GLY A 56 -4.06 -8.87 -16.01
N VAL A 57 -2.84 -9.41 -16.01
CA VAL A 57 -1.61 -8.68 -16.31
C VAL A 57 -0.71 -9.57 -17.16
N GLN A 58 -0.05 -8.99 -18.16
CA GLN A 58 1.07 -9.63 -18.85
C GLN A 58 2.34 -9.44 -18.00
N LEU A 59 2.78 -10.52 -17.37
CA LEU A 59 3.89 -10.48 -16.42
C LEU A 59 5.23 -10.81 -17.10
N HIS A 60 6.25 -10.03 -16.80
CA HIS A 60 7.62 -10.25 -17.22
C HIS A 60 8.57 -10.05 -16.05
N GLY A 61 9.47 -11.01 -15.83
CA GLY A 61 10.45 -10.97 -14.75
C GLY A 61 10.10 -11.94 -13.62
N ASP A 62 10.32 -11.51 -12.38
CA ASP A 62 10.52 -12.44 -11.27
C ASP A 62 9.32 -12.57 -10.33
N LEU A 63 8.20 -11.93 -10.65
CA LEU A 63 6.91 -12.16 -9.98
C LEU A 63 6.32 -13.51 -10.45
N PRO A 64 5.64 -14.27 -9.59
CA PRO A 64 5.01 -15.52 -9.98
C PRO A 64 3.71 -15.29 -10.77
N ASP A 65 3.33 -16.26 -11.61
CA ASP A 65 2.16 -16.16 -12.49
C ASP A 65 0.82 -15.97 -11.72
N ASP A 66 0.75 -16.45 -10.48
CA ASP A 66 -0.42 -16.37 -9.61
C ASP A 66 -0.49 -15.10 -8.74
N TYR A 67 0.50 -14.20 -8.86
CA TYR A 67 0.58 -12.93 -8.09
C TYR A 67 -0.73 -12.14 -8.13
N PHE A 68 -1.20 -11.76 -9.33
CA PHE A 68 -2.34 -10.84 -9.47
C PHE A 68 -3.67 -11.45 -9.02
N PRO A 69 -3.98 -12.72 -9.38
CA PRO A 69 -5.13 -13.43 -8.82
C PRO A 69 -5.14 -13.47 -7.28
N MET A 70 -3.98 -13.58 -6.63
CA MET A 70 -3.88 -13.64 -5.17
C MET A 70 -3.97 -12.27 -4.48
N HIS A 71 -3.52 -11.19 -5.13
CA HIS A 71 -3.33 -9.90 -4.46
C HIS A 71 -4.26 -8.78 -4.94
N THR A 72 -5.03 -9.00 -6.02
CA THR A 72 -5.96 -8.00 -6.57
C THR A 72 -7.39 -8.50 -6.53
N GLN A 73 -8.34 -7.62 -6.20
CA GLN A 73 -9.77 -7.93 -6.19
C GLN A 73 -10.54 -6.80 -6.86
N ARG A 74 -11.38 -7.13 -7.85
CA ARG A 74 -12.33 -6.21 -8.47
C ARG A 74 -13.72 -6.49 -7.91
N CYS A 75 -13.96 -5.94 -6.74
CA CYS A 75 -15.23 -5.95 -6.02
C CYS A 75 -15.28 -4.75 -5.07
N PHE A 76 -16.45 -4.46 -4.52
CA PHE A 76 -16.59 -3.49 -3.45
C PHE A 76 -15.59 -3.81 -2.33
N GLY A 77 -14.79 -2.83 -1.91
CA GLY A 77 -13.75 -2.99 -0.88
C GLY A 77 -12.38 -3.40 -1.39
N GLY A 78 -12.24 -3.81 -2.66
CA GLY A 78 -10.98 -4.18 -3.28
C GLY A 78 -10.19 -5.25 -2.51
N SER A 79 -8.86 -5.12 -2.46
CA SER A 79 -7.97 -6.08 -1.79
C SER A 79 -8.17 -6.18 -0.27
N SER A 80 -8.90 -5.24 0.35
CA SER A 80 -9.28 -5.36 1.77
C SER A 80 -10.21 -6.54 2.04
N THR A 81 -10.80 -7.14 1.02
CA THR A 81 -11.63 -8.35 1.14
C THR A 81 -10.82 -9.60 1.48
N ILE A 82 -9.51 -9.60 1.17
CA ILE A 82 -8.64 -10.77 1.27
C ILE A 82 -7.35 -10.54 2.08
N TRP A 83 -7.01 -9.29 2.43
CA TRP A 83 -5.77 -8.98 3.17
C TRP A 83 -5.72 -9.58 4.59
N GLY A 84 -4.50 -9.66 5.14
CA GLY A 84 -4.21 -10.28 6.44
C GLY A 84 -4.25 -9.36 7.67
N GLY A 85 -4.54 -8.06 7.53
CA GLY A 85 -4.68 -7.13 8.67
C GLY A 85 -3.37 -6.60 9.28
N TYR A 86 -2.21 -6.96 8.74
CA TYR A 86 -0.91 -6.47 9.21
C TYR A 86 -0.75 -4.97 8.97
N CYS A 87 -0.45 -4.22 10.03
CA CYS A 87 -0.35 -2.77 10.05
C CYS A 87 0.91 -2.34 10.80
N ALA A 88 1.71 -1.48 10.18
CA ALA A 88 2.80 -0.78 10.84
C ALA A 88 2.88 0.65 10.27
N VAL A 89 3.34 1.58 11.10
CA VAL A 89 3.66 2.93 10.63
C VAL A 89 4.86 2.85 9.67
N LEU A 90 4.88 3.73 8.66
CA LEU A 90 5.99 3.82 7.72
C LEU A 90 7.25 4.26 8.48
N GLU A 91 8.38 3.62 8.21
CA GLU A 91 9.63 3.93 8.89
C GLU A 91 10.13 5.33 8.52
N LYS A 92 10.71 6.05 9.49
CA LYS A 92 11.27 7.39 9.25
C LYS A 92 12.34 7.37 8.16
N ARG A 93 13.10 6.28 8.02
CA ARG A 93 14.07 6.14 6.92
C ARG A 93 13.47 6.24 5.52
N ALA A 94 12.20 5.90 5.33
CA ALA A 94 11.57 6.05 4.02
C ALA A 94 11.59 7.51 3.54
N PHE A 95 11.62 8.46 4.48
CA PHE A 95 11.67 9.91 4.23
C PHE A 95 13.10 10.45 4.06
N THR A 96 14.12 9.67 4.45
CA THR A 96 15.54 10.05 4.27
C THR A 96 16.18 9.33 3.09
N ALA A 97 15.72 8.12 2.76
CA ALA A 97 16.23 7.31 1.66
C ALA A 97 15.81 7.86 0.29
N GLN A 98 14.63 8.48 0.20
CA GLN A 98 14.19 9.29 -0.94
C GLN A 98 13.36 10.46 -0.45
N THR A 99 13.38 11.54 -1.23
CA THR A 99 12.75 12.81 -0.86
C THR A 99 11.24 12.69 -1.01
N TRP A 100 10.56 12.19 0.02
CA TRP A 100 9.15 12.49 0.22
C TRP A 100 9.00 14.02 0.20
N PRO A 101 8.09 14.59 -0.62
CA PRO A 101 7.86 16.04 -0.68
C PRO A 101 7.10 16.56 0.57
N ILE A 102 6.83 15.67 1.54
CA ILE A 102 6.20 15.99 2.82
C ILE A 102 7.00 15.34 3.97
N PRO A 103 7.12 16.00 5.13
CA PRO A 103 7.86 15.46 6.25
C PRO A 103 7.09 14.32 6.95
N TYR A 104 7.78 13.42 7.65
CA TYR A 104 7.14 12.32 8.41
C TYR A 104 6.02 12.81 9.36
N GLN A 105 6.25 13.95 10.02
CA GLN A 105 5.30 14.56 10.96
C GLN A 105 3.95 14.88 10.32
N GLU A 106 3.96 15.21 9.02
CA GLU A 106 2.77 15.53 8.24
C GLU A 106 1.85 14.31 8.07
N ILE A 107 2.42 13.11 7.91
CA ILE A 107 1.67 11.85 7.84
C ILE A 107 1.34 11.36 9.26
N ASN A 108 2.28 11.51 10.19
CA ASN A 108 2.16 10.96 11.54
C ASN A 108 0.89 11.44 12.29
N ARG A 109 0.45 12.68 12.06
CA ARG A 109 -0.78 13.23 12.64
C ARG A 109 -2.06 12.51 12.20
N TRP A 110 -2.02 11.78 11.09
CA TRP A 110 -3.17 11.05 10.55
C TRP A 110 -3.25 9.60 11.01
N TYR A 111 -2.16 9.02 11.51
CA TYR A 111 -2.17 7.64 12.01
C TYR A 111 -3.21 7.38 13.10
N PRO A 112 -3.46 8.26 14.09
CA PRO A 112 -4.51 8.04 15.08
C PRO A 112 -5.91 7.87 14.47
N ALA A 113 -6.23 8.62 13.41
CA ALA A 113 -7.51 8.49 12.71
C ALA A 113 -7.54 7.24 11.82
N ALA A 114 -6.43 6.91 11.16
CA ALA A 114 -6.29 5.69 10.40
C ALA A 114 -6.38 4.43 11.28
N ALA A 115 -5.93 4.49 12.54
CA ALA A 115 -6.04 3.41 13.52
C ALA A 115 -7.49 3.02 13.75
N ARG A 116 -8.37 4.02 13.93
CA ARG A 116 -9.82 3.80 14.11
C ARG A 116 -10.50 3.21 12.87
N ILE A 117 -10.09 3.64 11.68
CA ILE A 117 -10.57 3.06 10.42
C ILE A 117 -10.18 1.58 10.32
N LEU A 118 -8.96 1.24 10.76
CA LEU A 118 -8.40 -0.11 10.70
C LEU A 118 -8.64 -0.94 11.96
N GLU A 119 -9.40 -0.44 12.95
CA GLU A 119 -9.70 -1.13 14.21
C GLU A 119 -8.45 -1.58 14.96
N LEU A 120 -7.40 -0.74 14.90
CA LEU A 120 -6.18 -0.90 15.67
C LEU A 120 -6.35 -0.24 17.05
N PRO A 121 -5.57 -0.68 18.07
CA PRO A 121 -5.48 0.03 19.34
C PRO A 121 -5.16 1.52 19.16
N ASP A 122 -5.71 2.36 20.04
CA ASP A 122 -5.56 3.83 19.98
C ASP A 122 -4.11 4.31 20.11
N ASP A 123 -3.20 3.47 20.58
CA ASP A 123 -1.78 3.75 20.71
C ASP A 123 -0.93 2.99 19.69
N ALA A 124 -1.52 2.30 18.71
CA ALA A 124 -0.79 1.52 17.71
C ALA A 124 0.18 2.34 16.86
N TYR A 125 -0.01 3.65 16.76
CA TYR A 125 0.91 4.58 16.10
C TYR A 125 2.08 5.04 16.97
N ARG A 126 2.00 4.81 18.30
CA ARG A 126 2.95 5.33 19.29
C ARG A 126 4.14 4.42 19.53
N GLN A 127 4.23 3.26 18.89
CA GLN A 127 5.31 2.31 19.14
C GLN A 127 6.48 2.53 18.15
N PRO A 128 7.47 3.37 18.48
CA PRO A 128 8.69 3.47 17.72
C PRO A 128 9.52 2.19 17.88
N THR A 129 10.46 2.03 16.96
CA THR A 129 11.56 1.09 17.08
C THR A 129 12.31 1.29 18.40
N VAL A 130 12.50 0.21 19.17
CA VAL A 130 13.21 0.21 20.45
C VAL A 130 14.60 -0.37 20.26
N ALA A 131 15.65 0.36 20.61
CA ALA A 131 17.02 -0.17 20.54
C ALA A 131 17.22 -1.36 21.49
N ILE A 132 17.92 -2.39 21.03
CA ILE A 132 18.27 -3.53 21.87
C ILE A 132 19.43 -3.16 22.79
N GLU A 133 19.32 -3.52 24.08
CA GLU A 133 20.35 -3.20 25.07
C GLU A 133 21.75 -3.67 24.63
N GLY A 134 22.72 -2.77 24.75
CA GLY A 134 24.12 -3.05 24.39
C GLY A 134 24.45 -2.85 22.91
N THR A 135 23.51 -2.41 22.06
CA THR A 135 23.79 -2.07 20.67
C THR A 135 22.87 -0.97 20.11
N SER A 136 23.37 -0.20 19.15
CA SER A 136 22.56 0.69 18.30
C SER A 136 22.30 0.09 16.91
N GLU A 137 22.83 -1.10 16.63
CA GLU A 137 22.73 -1.77 15.32
C GLU A 137 21.41 -2.52 15.16
N LEU A 138 20.76 -2.91 16.27
CA LEU A 138 19.58 -3.76 16.28
C LEU A 138 18.44 -3.08 17.04
N VAL A 139 17.24 -3.15 16.49
CA VAL A 139 16.01 -2.61 17.08
C VAL A 139 14.91 -3.67 17.11
N TYR A 140 14.04 -3.56 18.10
CA TYR A 140 12.75 -4.23 18.14
C TYR A 140 11.67 -3.36 17.49
N LYS A 141 10.85 -3.97 16.64
CA LYS A 141 9.73 -3.33 15.96
C LYS A 141 8.51 -4.24 15.98
N PRO A 142 7.40 -3.82 16.59
CA PRO A 142 6.15 -4.55 16.55
C PRO A 142 5.34 -4.22 15.28
N PHE A 143 4.63 -5.24 14.77
CA PHE A 143 3.60 -5.10 13.76
C PHE A 143 2.25 -5.37 14.41
N TYR A 144 1.30 -4.45 14.25
CA TYR A 144 -0.04 -4.65 14.75
C TYR A 144 -0.86 -5.48 13.78
N VAL A 145 -1.70 -6.34 14.32
CA VAL A 145 -2.65 -7.14 13.56
C VAL A 145 -4.04 -6.60 13.84
N SER A 146 -4.60 -5.91 12.85
CA SER A 146 -6.01 -5.54 12.81
C SER A 146 -6.87 -6.82 12.70
N PRO A 147 -8.08 -6.86 13.29
CA PRO A 147 -9.09 -7.82 12.87
C PRO A 147 -9.37 -7.53 11.39
N PRO A 148 -8.91 -8.36 10.43
CA PRO A 148 -8.61 -7.90 9.08
C PRO A 148 -9.78 -7.12 8.44
N VAL A 149 -9.75 -5.78 8.54
CA VAL A 149 -10.95 -4.96 8.30
C VAL A 149 -11.39 -5.14 6.86
N ARG A 150 -12.59 -5.66 6.67
CA ARG A 150 -13.23 -5.84 5.37
C ARG A 150 -14.00 -4.56 5.06
N PHE A 151 -13.44 -3.67 4.25
CA PHE A 151 -14.05 -2.33 4.04
C PHE A 151 -15.44 -2.43 3.41
N ASN A 152 -15.68 -3.44 2.58
CA ASN A 152 -17.01 -3.71 2.03
C ASN A 152 -18.02 -3.98 3.13
N LYS A 153 -17.68 -4.80 4.13
CA LYS A 153 -18.58 -5.11 5.26
C LYS A 153 -18.73 -3.90 6.19
N LYS A 154 -17.61 -3.29 6.59
CA LYS A 154 -17.59 -2.17 7.54
C LYS A 154 -18.39 -0.96 7.03
N TYR A 155 -18.24 -0.64 5.75
CA TYR A 155 -18.83 0.56 5.17
C TYR A 155 -20.04 0.31 4.26
N HIS A 156 -20.55 -0.94 4.19
CA HIS A 156 -21.76 -1.25 3.44
C HIS A 156 -22.94 -0.35 3.83
N SER A 157 -23.22 -0.25 5.14
CA SER A 157 -24.33 0.54 5.66
C SER A 157 -24.16 2.04 5.35
N PHE A 158 -22.93 2.54 5.36
CA PHE A 158 -22.65 3.92 4.98
C PHE A 158 -23.10 4.19 3.54
N PHE A 159 -22.63 3.42 2.56
CA PHE A 159 -23.00 3.65 1.16
C PHE A 159 -24.48 3.36 0.85
N LEU A 160 -25.10 2.44 1.60
CA LEU A 160 -26.52 2.14 1.46
C LEU A 160 -27.40 3.34 1.84
N HIS A 161 -27.03 4.07 2.89
CA HIS A 161 -27.89 5.11 3.48
C HIS A 161 -27.40 6.55 3.26
N HIS A 162 -26.15 6.77 2.83
CA HIS A 162 -25.62 8.12 2.68
C HIS A 162 -26.33 8.85 1.51
N PRO A 163 -26.88 10.05 1.75
CA PRO A 163 -27.74 10.75 0.79
C PRO A 163 -26.98 11.38 -0.39
N ARG A 164 -25.67 11.61 -0.24
CA ARG A 164 -24.83 12.34 -1.20
C ARG A 164 -23.54 11.63 -1.58
N VAL A 165 -23.37 10.38 -1.14
CA VAL A 165 -22.20 9.57 -1.52
C VAL A 165 -22.73 8.32 -2.19
N ASP A 166 -22.53 8.26 -3.50
CA ASP A 166 -22.97 7.16 -4.33
C ASP A 166 -21.82 6.16 -4.53
N LEU A 167 -22.12 4.87 -4.35
CA LEU A 167 -21.26 3.77 -4.73
C LEU A 167 -21.82 3.16 -6.01
N ILE A 168 -21.10 3.30 -7.11
CA ILE A 168 -21.50 2.80 -8.42
C ILE A 168 -20.69 1.54 -8.71
N LEU A 169 -21.37 0.40 -8.80
CA LEU A 169 -20.76 -0.92 -8.97
C LEU A 169 -20.89 -1.41 -10.42
N GLY A 170 -20.10 -2.42 -10.77
CA GLY A 170 -20.14 -3.08 -12.08
C GLY A 170 -19.73 -2.17 -13.24
N THR A 171 -19.02 -1.07 -12.94
CA THR A 171 -18.76 0.01 -13.89
C THR A 171 -17.27 0.31 -13.97
N THR A 172 -16.66 0.02 -15.12
CA THR A 172 -15.23 0.21 -15.36
C THR A 172 -14.96 1.61 -15.91
N GLY A 173 -14.13 2.38 -15.20
CA GLY A 173 -13.50 3.57 -15.77
C GLY A 173 -12.58 3.17 -16.94
N PHE A 174 -12.86 3.72 -18.11
CA PHE A 174 -12.18 3.36 -19.35
C PHE A 174 -11.06 4.35 -19.70
N ARG A 175 -11.34 5.65 -19.62
CA ARG A 175 -10.38 6.75 -19.77
C ARG A 175 -10.95 8.07 -19.26
N LEU A 176 -10.07 8.99 -18.91
CA LEU A 176 -10.40 10.38 -18.60
C LEU A 176 -10.35 11.20 -19.89
N LEU A 177 -11.25 12.16 -20.02
CA LEU A 177 -11.26 13.14 -21.11
C LEU A 177 -10.70 14.45 -20.58
N THR A 178 -9.75 15.03 -21.31
CA THR A 178 -9.06 16.26 -20.93
C THR A 178 -9.32 17.36 -21.94
N GLN A 179 -9.39 18.59 -21.42
CA GLN A 179 -9.27 19.81 -22.20
C GLN A 179 -8.15 20.62 -21.57
N GLU A 180 -7.05 20.79 -22.31
CA GLU A 180 -5.81 21.37 -21.79
C GLU A 180 -5.34 20.63 -20.51
N ARG A 181 -5.38 21.31 -19.36
CA ARG A 181 -4.96 20.78 -18.05
C ARG A 181 -6.14 20.31 -17.19
N THR A 182 -7.37 20.45 -17.65
CA THR A 182 -8.56 20.11 -16.88
C THR A 182 -9.13 18.78 -17.36
N VAL A 183 -9.32 17.84 -16.44
CA VAL A 183 -10.13 16.65 -16.70
C VAL A 183 -11.59 17.07 -16.66
N THR A 184 -12.32 16.79 -17.73
CA THR A 184 -13.72 17.24 -17.91
C THR A 184 -14.72 16.11 -17.70
N ALA A 185 -14.34 14.88 -17.98
CA ALA A 185 -15.20 13.72 -17.81
C ALA A 185 -14.43 12.41 -17.66
N LEU A 186 -15.09 11.42 -17.06
CA LEU A 186 -14.68 10.02 -17.04
C LEU A 186 -15.60 9.22 -17.96
N GLU A 187 -15.01 8.50 -18.92
CA GLU A 187 -15.71 7.50 -19.74
C GLU A 187 -15.87 6.21 -18.94
N LEU A 188 -17.11 5.79 -18.75
CA LEU A 188 -17.51 4.60 -18.02
C LEU A 188 -18.09 3.55 -18.96
N ARG A 189 -17.75 2.29 -18.71
CA ARG A 189 -18.32 1.13 -19.41
C ARG A 189 -18.88 0.12 -18.42
N ASP A 190 -20.01 -0.47 -18.76
CA ASP A 190 -20.55 -1.60 -18.00
C ASP A 190 -19.59 -2.80 -18.10
N SER A 191 -19.19 -3.33 -16.95
CA SER A 191 -18.20 -4.42 -16.86
C SER A 191 -18.74 -5.75 -17.37
N LEU A 192 -20.06 -5.95 -17.49
CA LEU A 192 -20.71 -7.17 -17.97
C LEU A 192 -21.46 -6.98 -19.29
N ALA A 193 -21.75 -5.75 -19.69
CA ALA A 193 -22.43 -5.40 -20.93
C ALA A 193 -21.57 -4.50 -21.84
N PRO A 194 -20.40 -4.97 -22.33
CA PRO A 194 -19.43 -4.16 -23.09
C PRO A 194 -19.92 -3.61 -24.43
N ARG A 195 -21.08 -4.10 -24.93
CA ARG A 195 -21.70 -3.62 -26.17
C ARG A 195 -22.56 -2.37 -25.96
N LEU A 196 -22.88 -2.04 -24.71
CA LEU A 196 -23.59 -0.81 -24.41
C LEU A 196 -22.69 0.40 -24.70
N SER A 197 -23.31 1.49 -25.16
CA SER A 197 -22.59 2.74 -25.36
C SER A 197 -21.96 3.22 -24.06
N PRO A 198 -20.71 3.74 -24.09
CA PRO A 198 -20.09 4.31 -22.91
C PRO A 198 -20.91 5.46 -22.34
N THR A 199 -20.87 5.61 -21.02
CA THR A 199 -21.47 6.75 -20.31
C THR A 199 -20.37 7.74 -19.94
N LEU A 200 -20.61 9.03 -20.17
CA LEU A 200 -19.71 10.10 -19.71
C LEU A 200 -20.28 10.71 -18.43
N VAL A 201 -19.44 10.86 -17.41
CA VAL A 201 -19.79 11.57 -16.17
C VAL A 201 -18.74 12.64 -15.91
N SER A 202 -19.19 13.86 -15.65
CA SER A 202 -18.32 14.99 -15.32
C SER A 202 -18.15 15.14 -13.81
N ALA A 203 -17.07 15.80 -13.39
CA ALA A 203 -16.90 16.23 -12.02
C ALA A 203 -15.94 17.42 -11.93
N ASP A 204 -16.02 18.16 -10.84
CA ASP A 204 -15.05 19.24 -10.56
C ASP A 204 -13.68 18.65 -10.21
N THR A 205 -13.66 17.55 -9.47
CA THR A 205 -12.44 16.85 -9.06
C THR A 205 -12.50 15.35 -9.33
N PHE A 206 -11.38 14.78 -9.76
CA PHE A 206 -11.22 13.34 -9.98
C PHE A 206 -10.12 12.77 -9.09
N VAL A 207 -10.34 11.59 -8.51
CA VAL A 207 -9.38 10.86 -7.70
C VAL A 207 -9.22 9.43 -8.23
N LEU A 208 -8.01 9.06 -8.62
CA LEU A 208 -7.67 7.70 -8.99
C LEU A 208 -7.25 6.90 -7.75
N ALA A 209 -8.03 5.89 -7.38
CA ALA A 209 -7.81 5.02 -6.23
C ALA A 209 -7.76 3.52 -6.63
N CYS A 210 -7.18 3.23 -7.79
CA CYS A 210 -7.12 1.93 -8.44
C CYS A 210 -5.85 1.11 -8.11
N GLY A 211 -5.07 1.52 -7.10
CA GLY A 211 -3.90 0.78 -6.61
C GLY A 211 -2.65 0.88 -7.50
N GLY A 212 -1.63 0.09 -7.16
CA GLY A 212 -0.29 0.14 -7.77
C GLY A 212 -0.24 -0.09 -9.28
N VAL A 213 -1.20 -0.81 -9.85
CA VAL A 213 -1.30 -1.03 -11.30
C VAL A 213 -2.40 -0.17 -11.93
N GLY A 214 -3.57 -0.07 -11.31
CA GLY A 214 -4.68 0.64 -11.94
C GLY A 214 -4.46 2.15 -12.08
N ASN A 215 -3.83 2.79 -11.10
CA ASN A 215 -3.57 4.24 -11.14
C ASN A 215 -2.71 4.67 -12.35
N PRO A 216 -1.49 4.12 -12.57
CA PRO A 216 -0.69 4.49 -13.74
C PRO A 216 -1.38 4.10 -15.05
N ARG A 217 -2.15 3.00 -15.06
CA ARG A 217 -2.89 2.55 -16.25
C ARG A 217 -4.00 3.53 -16.65
N MET A 218 -4.72 4.10 -15.69
CA MET A 218 -5.72 5.12 -15.99
C MET A 218 -5.09 6.37 -16.61
N LEU A 219 -3.91 6.78 -16.14
CA LEU A 219 -3.18 7.90 -16.75
C LEU A 219 -2.72 7.58 -18.18
N GLN A 220 -2.16 6.38 -18.40
CA GLN A 220 -1.72 5.91 -19.71
C GLN A 220 -2.87 5.79 -20.71
N LEU A 221 -4.01 5.21 -20.31
CA LEU A 221 -5.21 5.07 -21.15
C LEU A 221 -5.89 6.41 -21.47
N SER A 222 -5.51 7.48 -20.77
CA SER A 222 -6.07 8.82 -20.93
C SER A 222 -5.08 9.80 -21.56
N ASP A 223 -3.91 9.33 -22.01
CA ASP A 223 -2.83 10.16 -22.56
C ASP A 223 -2.33 11.27 -21.60
N ILE A 224 -2.45 11.05 -20.27
CA ILE A 224 -1.97 11.97 -19.22
C ILE A 224 -0.61 11.47 -18.69
N VAL A 225 0.38 11.43 -19.57
CA VAL A 225 1.69 10.81 -19.28
C VAL A 225 2.85 11.78 -19.34
N ASP A 226 3.05 12.51 -20.43
CA ASP A 226 4.25 13.32 -20.63
C ASP A 226 4.21 14.62 -19.81
N PRO A 227 5.34 15.07 -19.21
CA PRO A 227 6.69 14.46 -19.23
C PRO A 227 6.96 13.49 -18.06
N MET A 228 5.92 13.02 -17.36
CA MET A 228 6.02 12.32 -16.08
C MET A 228 6.46 10.86 -16.25
N PRO A 229 7.17 10.27 -15.26
CA PRO A 229 7.57 8.87 -15.26
C PRO A 229 6.42 7.92 -14.88
N VAL A 230 5.25 8.06 -15.52
CA VAL A 230 4.05 7.26 -15.21
C VAL A 230 4.31 5.77 -15.39
N GLY A 231 4.02 5.01 -14.34
CA GLY A 231 4.19 3.56 -14.31
C GLY A 231 5.60 3.10 -13.99
N ARG A 232 6.58 3.98 -13.79
CA ARG A 232 7.98 3.59 -13.50
C ARG A 232 8.31 3.61 -12.01
N GLY A 233 9.36 2.90 -11.63
CA GLY A 233 9.81 2.87 -10.24
C GLY A 233 8.94 1.98 -9.38
N LEU A 234 8.36 0.92 -9.97
CA LEU A 234 7.52 -0.04 -9.29
C LEU A 234 8.32 -0.71 -8.16
N MET A 235 7.73 -0.73 -6.97
CA MET A 235 8.25 -1.38 -5.76
C MET A 235 7.29 -2.48 -5.31
N GLU A 236 7.83 -3.46 -4.59
CA GLU A 236 7.12 -4.56 -3.92
C GLU A 236 7.94 -4.99 -2.68
N HIS A 237 7.33 -5.68 -1.72
CA HIS A 237 8.05 -6.32 -0.62
C HIS A 237 8.23 -7.82 -0.88
N PRO A 238 9.46 -8.31 -1.04
CA PRO A 238 9.72 -9.73 -1.04
C PRO A 238 9.59 -10.26 0.39
N HIS A 239 8.85 -11.35 0.52
CA HIS A 239 8.71 -12.12 1.73
C HIS A 239 9.46 -13.44 1.60
N LEU A 240 10.18 -13.81 2.66
CA LEU A 240 10.84 -15.10 2.77
C LEU A 240 10.36 -15.78 4.05
N TYR A 241 9.58 -16.85 3.89
CA TYR A 241 8.97 -17.54 5.03
C TYR A 241 9.87 -18.67 5.53
N ALA A 242 10.10 -18.70 6.85
CA ALA A 242 10.83 -19.77 7.54
C ALA A 242 12.21 -20.11 6.90
N VAL A 243 12.97 -19.09 6.51
CA VAL A 243 14.23 -19.23 5.76
C VAL A 243 15.47 -19.32 6.64
N ALA A 244 15.31 -19.05 7.93
CA ALA A 244 16.34 -19.18 8.94
C ALA A 244 15.65 -19.47 10.30
N GLU A 245 16.45 -19.67 11.33
CA GLU A 245 16.02 -19.83 12.70
C GLU A 245 16.78 -18.85 13.59
N MET A 246 16.19 -18.46 14.71
CA MET A 246 16.90 -17.71 15.74
C MET A 246 16.58 -18.24 17.13
N TYR A 247 17.59 -18.17 18.00
CA TYR A 247 17.49 -18.46 19.42
C TYR A 247 17.63 -17.14 20.19
N LEU A 248 16.61 -16.74 20.93
CA LEU A 248 16.59 -15.47 21.68
C LEU A 248 16.53 -15.73 23.18
N ASP A 249 17.29 -14.95 23.94
CA ASP A 249 17.25 -14.91 25.39
C ASP A 249 16.06 -14.06 25.85
N ARG A 250 15.05 -14.72 26.43
CA ARG A 250 13.80 -14.06 26.83
C ARG A 250 14.02 -12.95 27.85
N ASP A 251 14.95 -13.16 28.79
CA ASP A 251 15.19 -12.22 29.89
C ASP A 251 15.85 -10.92 29.40
N ARG A 252 16.28 -10.89 28.14
CA ARG A 252 16.90 -9.73 27.48
C ARG A 252 16.04 -9.10 26.40
N LEU A 253 14.82 -9.58 26.19
CA LEU A 253 13.89 -8.93 25.28
C LEU A 253 13.52 -7.53 25.81
N PRO A 254 13.32 -6.55 24.93
CA PRO A 254 12.98 -5.20 25.34
C PRO A 254 11.57 -5.12 25.94
N VAL A 255 11.33 -4.11 26.78
CA VAL A 255 9.99 -3.73 27.25
C VAL A 255 9.08 -3.47 26.03
N GLY A 256 7.83 -3.94 26.07
CA GLY A 256 6.93 -3.89 24.91
C GLY A 256 6.98 -5.15 24.03
N ALA A 257 7.86 -6.10 24.34
CA ALA A 257 7.85 -7.45 23.79
C ALA A 257 7.19 -8.43 24.77
N GLU A 258 6.14 -8.03 25.49
CA GLU A 258 5.26 -8.95 26.21
C GLU A 258 4.31 -9.67 25.23
N GLU A 259 3.75 -10.82 25.62
CA GLU A 259 2.81 -11.55 24.76
C GLU A 259 1.53 -10.72 24.56
N ASP A 260 1.28 -10.33 23.31
CA ASP A 260 0.07 -9.62 22.89
C ASP A 260 -0.51 -10.32 21.64
N PRO A 261 -1.77 -10.79 21.67
CA PRO A 261 -2.39 -11.46 20.52
C PRO A 261 -2.56 -10.56 19.29
N TYR A 262 -2.45 -9.24 19.45
CA TYR A 262 -2.53 -8.25 18.38
C TYR A 262 -1.16 -7.80 17.86
N LEU A 263 -0.05 -8.37 18.37
CA LEU A 263 1.29 -8.03 17.93
C LEU A 263 1.98 -9.21 17.26
N VAL A 264 2.68 -8.90 16.17
CA VAL A 264 3.78 -9.70 15.65
C VAL A 264 5.08 -9.00 16.02
N HIS A 265 5.88 -9.69 16.80
CA HIS A 265 7.18 -9.20 17.26
C HIS A 265 8.21 -9.38 16.15
N ALA A 266 9.01 -8.35 15.89
CA ALA A 266 10.12 -8.44 14.94
C ALA A 266 11.38 -7.75 15.46
N LEU A 267 12.52 -8.28 15.04
CA LEU A 267 13.81 -7.61 15.15
C LEU A 267 14.22 -7.07 13.78
N GLN A 268 14.88 -5.92 13.76
CA GLN A 268 15.39 -5.28 12.55
C GLN A 268 16.78 -4.71 12.79
N LEU A 269 17.58 -4.60 11.74
CA LEU A 269 18.71 -3.68 11.74
C LEU A 269 18.19 -2.25 11.87
N SER A 270 18.88 -1.40 12.63
CA SER A 270 18.49 0.00 12.77
C SER A 270 18.60 0.75 11.43
N ASP A 271 17.72 1.73 11.23
CA ASP A 271 17.70 2.57 10.02
C ASP A 271 19.07 3.14 9.68
N SER A 272 19.78 3.71 10.68
CA SER A 272 21.13 4.26 10.52
C SER A 272 22.15 3.22 10.10
N TYR A 273 22.04 1.99 10.62
CA TYR A 273 22.97 0.92 10.30
C TYR A 273 22.73 0.38 8.88
N CYS A 274 21.47 0.26 8.46
CA CYS A 274 21.11 -0.07 7.08
C CYS A 274 21.70 0.94 6.09
N ILE A 275 21.58 2.25 6.39
CA ILE A 275 22.14 3.32 5.56
C ILE A 275 23.67 3.24 5.50
N ASP A 276 24.35 3.12 6.64
CA ASP A 276 25.82 3.02 6.71
C ASP A 276 26.38 1.84 5.92
N LYS A 277 25.68 0.69 5.96
CA LYS A 277 26.10 -0.53 5.27
C LYS A 277 25.57 -0.67 3.85
N GLY A 278 24.71 0.24 3.40
CA GLY A 278 24.08 0.17 2.09
C GLY A 278 23.21 -1.08 1.90
N VAL A 279 22.55 -1.54 2.97
CA VAL A 279 21.65 -2.70 2.94
C VAL A 279 20.19 -2.29 3.14
N LEU A 280 19.27 -3.06 2.58
CA LEU A 280 17.83 -2.82 2.75
C LEU A 280 17.40 -3.33 4.12
N SER A 281 16.51 -2.59 4.79
CA SER A 281 15.95 -3.10 6.04
C SER A 281 14.93 -4.20 5.76
N PHE A 282 14.84 -5.08 6.75
CA PHE A 282 13.90 -6.15 6.78
C PHE A 282 13.45 -6.39 8.21
N SER A 283 12.34 -7.11 8.34
CA SER A 283 11.79 -7.57 9.62
C SER A 283 12.04 -9.05 9.77
N ALA A 284 12.66 -9.44 10.88
CA ALA A 284 12.81 -10.82 11.30
C ALA A 284 11.75 -11.13 12.36
N ASP A 285 10.60 -11.65 11.92
CA ASP A 285 9.46 -11.93 12.79
C ASP A 285 9.81 -13.11 13.74
N PHE A 286 9.38 -13.04 15.01
CA PHE A 286 9.48 -14.14 15.97
C PHE A 286 8.19 -14.36 16.77
N ASN A 287 8.03 -15.58 17.27
CA ASN A 287 6.91 -15.98 18.13
C ASN A 287 7.40 -16.36 19.53
N GLN A 288 6.71 -15.89 20.57
CA GLN A 288 7.04 -16.17 21.97
C GLN A 288 6.58 -17.55 22.46
N ARG A 289 5.74 -18.25 21.71
CA ARG A 289 5.10 -19.52 22.12
C ARG A 289 6.00 -20.76 22.01
N GLN A 290 7.15 -20.66 21.34
CA GLN A 290 8.07 -21.78 21.15
C GLN A 290 9.25 -21.68 22.14
N MET A 291 9.07 -22.29 23.31
CA MET A 291 10.04 -22.25 24.41
C MET A 291 10.81 -23.55 24.54
N THR A 292 12.13 -23.46 24.72
CA THR A 292 12.95 -24.59 25.17
C THR A 292 13.83 -24.15 26.34
N PRO A 293 13.58 -24.64 27.58
CA PRO A 293 14.48 -24.36 28.69
C PRO A 293 15.84 -25.01 28.42
N THR A 294 16.93 -24.25 28.58
CA THR A 294 18.29 -24.75 28.38
C THR A 294 19.22 -24.23 29.45
N VAL A 295 20.19 -25.05 29.85
CA VAL A 295 21.30 -24.62 30.70
C VAL A 295 22.42 -24.12 29.81
N LEU A 296 22.70 -22.81 29.85
CA LEU A 296 23.79 -22.19 29.10
C LEU A 296 24.81 -21.64 30.10
N LEU A 297 26.05 -22.14 30.06
CA LEU A 297 27.14 -21.74 30.97
C LEU A 297 26.76 -21.86 32.47
N GLY A 298 26.04 -22.93 32.84
CA GLY A 298 25.65 -23.21 34.23
C GLY A 298 24.49 -22.35 34.76
N LYS A 299 23.94 -21.43 33.95
CA LYS A 299 22.71 -20.69 34.28
C LYS A 299 21.54 -21.28 33.47
N ARG A 300 20.42 -21.51 34.15
CA ARG A 300 19.15 -21.83 33.46
C ARG A 300 18.69 -20.57 32.73
N ARG A 301 18.51 -20.67 31.42
CA ARG A 301 17.96 -19.60 30.58
C ARG A 301 16.71 -20.08 29.88
N GLU A 302 15.75 -19.18 29.73
CA GLU A 302 14.58 -19.40 28.89
C GLU A 302 14.90 -18.94 27.47
N MET A 303 15.14 -19.90 26.58
CA MET A 303 15.43 -19.63 25.19
C MET A 303 14.15 -19.75 24.36
N LEU A 304 13.87 -18.73 23.56
CA LEU A 304 12.90 -18.79 22.47
C LEU A 304 13.59 -19.34 21.23
N HIS A 305 13.02 -20.36 20.60
CA HIS A 305 13.45 -20.87 19.31
C HIS A 305 12.34 -20.60 18.31
N THR A 306 12.65 -19.88 17.22
CA THR A 306 11.61 -19.44 16.29
C THR A 306 12.12 -19.44 14.84
N PRO A 307 11.30 -19.91 13.88
CA PRO A 307 11.59 -19.74 12.47
C PRO A 307 11.47 -18.26 12.10
N VAL A 308 12.41 -17.79 11.30
CA VAL A 308 12.49 -16.39 10.86
C VAL A 308 11.72 -16.23 9.56
N THR A 309 10.75 -15.31 9.57
CA THR A 309 10.20 -14.75 8.34
C THR A 309 10.84 -13.40 8.09
N ILE A 310 11.36 -13.20 6.89
CA ILE A 310 11.97 -11.94 6.44
C ILE A 310 10.96 -11.19 5.57
N ARG A 311 10.60 -9.97 5.97
CA ARG A 311 9.81 -9.02 5.15
C ARG A 311 10.67 -7.82 4.85
N ALA A 312 10.92 -7.54 3.58
CA ALA A 312 11.95 -6.58 3.21
C ALA A 312 11.47 -5.45 2.32
N GLU A 313 12.22 -4.37 2.38
CA GLU A 313 12.14 -3.25 1.45
C GLU A 313 12.68 -3.63 0.06
N ILE A 314 12.15 -2.97 -0.97
CA ILE A 314 12.84 -2.78 -2.25
C ILE A 314 12.88 -1.28 -2.56
N ALA A 315 14.07 -0.76 -2.83
CA ALA A 315 14.24 0.59 -3.36
C ALA A 315 13.67 0.67 -4.79
N PRO A 316 13.10 1.81 -5.21
CA PRO A 316 12.49 1.90 -6.52
C PRO A 316 13.53 1.78 -7.64
N ASP A 317 13.21 0.97 -8.64
CA ASP A 317 14.01 0.80 -9.84
C ASP A 317 13.18 1.25 -11.05
N PHE A 318 13.67 2.25 -11.79
CA PHE A 318 12.95 2.82 -12.94
C PHE A 318 12.89 1.88 -14.15
N ARG A 319 13.58 0.74 -14.10
CA ARG A 319 13.41 -0.38 -15.04
C ARG A 319 12.19 -1.22 -14.70
N ASN A 320 11.80 -1.28 -13.43
CA ASN A 320 10.56 -1.92 -13.01
C ASN A 320 9.39 -0.99 -13.36
N SER A 321 8.44 -1.50 -14.13
CA SER A 321 7.42 -0.65 -14.73
C SER A 321 6.08 -1.33 -14.98
N VAL A 322 5.04 -0.50 -15.08
CA VAL A 322 3.69 -0.81 -15.55
C VAL A 322 3.45 -0.03 -16.83
N ARG A 323 3.08 -0.71 -17.92
CA ARG A 323 2.82 -0.08 -19.23
C ARG A 323 1.73 -0.80 -20.02
N ASP A 324 1.44 -0.34 -21.23
CA ASP A 324 0.60 -1.09 -22.17
C ASP A 324 1.27 -2.40 -22.59
N SER A 325 0.48 -3.47 -22.59
CA SER A 325 0.78 -4.71 -23.30
C SER A 325 0.27 -4.67 -24.75
N ASP A 326 0.68 -5.65 -25.53
CA ASP A 326 0.12 -5.97 -26.85
C ASP A 326 -1.20 -6.75 -26.79
N GLN A 327 -1.60 -7.22 -25.60
CA GLN A 327 -2.84 -7.96 -25.38
C GLN A 327 -3.97 -7.03 -24.93
N ARG A 328 -5.22 -7.35 -25.28
CA ARG A 328 -6.40 -6.57 -24.87
C ARG A 328 -7.31 -7.42 -24.00
N ASN A 329 -7.96 -6.77 -23.03
CA ASN A 329 -9.05 -7.38 -22.28
C ASN A 329 -10.35 -7.40 -23.10
N TYR A 330 -11.39 -8.01 -22.54
CA TYR A 330 -12.70 -8.12 -23.21
C TYR A 330 -13.45 -6.80 -23.36
N LEU A 331 -13.03 -5.72 -22.69
CA LEU A 331 -13.53 -4.35 -22.90
C LEU A 331 -12.78 -3.62 -24.02
N GLY A 332 -11.79 -4.27 -24.63
CA GLY A 332 -10.96 -3.73 -25.70
C GLY A 332 -9.82 -2.82 -25.22
N ALA A 333 -9.61 -2.64 -23.92
CA ALA A 333 -8.46 -1.89 -23.41
C ALA A 333 -7.21 -2.80 -23.36
N PRO A 334 -6.00 -2.27 -23.64
CA PRO A 334 -4.77 -3.03 -23.44
C PRO A 334 -4.64 -3.51 -21.99
N LEU A 335 -4.28 -4.78 -21.80
CA LEU A 335 -3.91 -5.29 -20.48
C LEU A 335 -2.67 -4.53 -19.97
N PRO A 336 -2.51 -4.38 -18.65
CA PRO A 336 -1.25 -3.93 -18.09
C PRO A 336 -0.16 -4.95 -18.41
N ARG A 337 1.02 -4.47 -18.83
CA ARG A 337 2.26 -5.20 -18.79
C ARG A 337 3.05 -4.77 -17.56
N VAL A 338 3.51 -5.73 -16.77
CA VAL A 338 4.36 -5.51 -15.60
C VAL A 338 5.72 -6.15 -15.86
N ASP A 339 6.74 -5.31 -15.99
CA ASP A 339 8.13 -5.75 -16.01
C ASP A 339 8.71 -5.53 -14.61
N PHE A 340 9.09 -6.59 -13.91
CA PHE A 340 9.57 -6.51 -12.52
C PHE A 340 10.68 -7.52 -12.23
N HIS A 341 11.86 -7.05 -11.82
CA HIS A 341 13.02 -7.91 -11.56
C HIS A 341 13.55 -7.73 -10.13
N TYR A 342 13.72 -8.84 -9.42
CA TYR A 342 14.32 -8.94 -8.10
C TYR A 342 15.86 -9.03 -8.20
N ARG A 343 16.57 -7.96 -7.84
CA ARG A 343 18.00 -8.06 -7.48
C ARG A 343 18.20 -8.31 -5.98
N TYR A 344 17.40 -9.21 -5.41
CA TYR A 344 17.25 -9.29 -3.95
C TYR A 344 18.03 -10.43 -3.29
N ARG A 345 18.41 -11.50 -4.00
CA ARG A 345 19.02 -12.69 -3.38
C ARG A 345 20.34 -12.39 -2.65
N ASP A 346 21.27 -11.69 -3.30
CA ASP A 346 22.56 -11.36 -2.70
C ASP A 346 22.40 -10.36 -1.54
N LEU A 347 21.50 -9.40 -1.73
CA LEU A 347 21.17 -8.39 -0.73
C LEU A 347 20.53 -9.01 0.53
N ALA A 348 19.65 -10.00 0.37
CA ALA A 348 19.07 -10.75 1.48
C ALA A 348 20.14 -11.47 2.30
N ARG A 349 21.13 -12.08 1.63
CA ARG A 349 22.23 -12.79 2.31
C ARG A 349 23.11 -11.82 3.10
N GLU A 350 23.49 -10.70 2.49
CA GLU A 350 24.31 -9.69 3.17
C GLU A 350 23.54 -9.06 4.34
N SER A 351 22.28 -8.67 4.14
CA SER A 351 21.42 -8.16 5.21
C SER A 351 21.29 -9.17 6.36
N TRP A 352 21.08 -10.47 6.07
CA TRP A 352 20.98 -11.51 7.10
C TRP A 352 22.31 -11.72 7.84
N HIS A 353 23.44 -11.69 7.13
CA HIS A 353 24.77 -11.81 7.73
C HIS A 353 25.05 -10.68 8.71
N LEU A 354 24.75 -9.44 8.31
CA LEU A 354 24.92 -8.26 9.15
C LEU A 354 23.96 -8.28 10.35
N PHE A 355 22.70 -8.66 10.15
CA PHE A 355 21.74 -8.88 11.23
C PHE A 355 22.26 -9.92 12.23
N GLY A 356 22.80 -11.03 11.73
CA GLY A 356 23.34 -12.08 12.56
C GLY A 356 24.52 -11.63 13.42
N LYS A 357 25.42 -10.80 12.86
CA LYS A 357 26.49 -10.17 13.62
C LYS A 357 25.96 -9.23 14.69
N ALA A 358 24.97 -8.39 14.37
CA ALA A 358 24.35 -7.48 15.33
C ALA A 358 23.66 -8.24 16.47
N LEU A 359 22.96 -9.33 16.16
CA LEU A 359 22.30 -10.21 17.14
C LEU A 359 23.29 -10.90 18.08
N LEU A 360 24.44 -11.37 17.55
CA LEU A 360 25.50 -11.95 18.36
C LEU A 360 26.18 -10.92 19.27
N ARG A 361 26.45 -9.71 18.76
CA ARG A 361 27.10 -8.62 19.51
C ARG A 361 26.23 -8.09 20.65
N SER A 362 24.93 -7.95 20.43
CA SER A 362 24.00 -7.55 21.50
C SER A 362 23.95 -8.61 22.62
N GLY A 363 24.27 -9.86 22.28
CA GLY A 363 24.11 -11.02 23.15
C GLY A 363 22.65 -11.37 23.42
N LEU A 364 21.71 -10.81 22.65
CA LEU A 364 20.28 -11.13 22.73
C LEU A 364 20.01 -12.55 22.19
N GLY A 365 20.78 -13.00 21.20
CA GLY A 365 20.49 -14.28 20.59
C GLY A 365 21.54 -14.79 19.61
N ARG A 366 21.20 -15.87 18.93
CA ARG A 366 22.01 -16.52 17.90
C ARG A 366 21.16 -16.83 16.66
N PRO A 367 21.59 -16.42 15.46
CA PRO A 367 20.92 -16.79 14.22
C PRO A 367 21.44 -18.13 13.70
N SER A 368 20.64 -18.84 12.91
CA SER A 368 21.12 -19.83 11.96
C SER A 368 21.67 -19.16 10.71
N VAL A 369 22.30 -19.95 9.83
CA VAL A 369 22.55 -19.51 8.46
C VAL A 369 21.22 -19.40 7.70
N LEU A 370 21.16 -18.48 6.74
CA LEU A 370 20.07 -18.40 5.78
C LEU A 370 20.14 -19.64 4.87
N GLN A 371 19.01 -20.29 4.60
CA GLN A 371 18.97 -21.46 3.73
C GLN A 371 19.61 -21.14 2.36
N PRO A 372 20.38 -22.08 1.76
CA PRO A 372 20.99 -21.87 0.45
C PRO A 372 19.93 -21.62 -0.63
N ASP A 373 18.83 -22.37 -0.58
CA ASP A 373 17.72 -22.22 -1.50
C ASP A 373 16.51 -21.70 -0.74
N PHE A 374 16.12 -20.46 -1.04
CA PHE A 374 14.87 -19.90 -0.57
C PHE A 374 14.00 -19.46 -1.74
N LYS A 375 12.69 -19.60 -1.56
CA LYS A 375 11.70 -19.07 -2.48
C LYS A 375 11.37 -17.63 -2.06
N LEU A 376 11.42 -16.72 -3.03
CA LEU A 376 10.86 -15.39 -2.85
C LEU A 376 9.36 -15.50 -3.03
N HIS A 377 8.63 -15.06 -2.00
CA HIS A 377 7.22 -14.79 -2.09
C HIS A 377 7.05 -13.28 -2.20
N ASP A 378 5.92 -12.86 -2.73
CA ASP A 378 5.58 -11.45 -2.78
C ASP A 378 4.64 -11.05 -1.63
N GLY A 379 4.59 -9.75 -1.37
CA GLY A 379 3.81 -9.16 -0.29
C GLY A 379 2.44 -8.64 -0.71
N GLY A 380 2.15 -8.57 -2.02
CA GLY A 380 0.95 -7.88 -2.52
C GLY A 380 0.98 -6.36 -2.30
N HIS A 381 2.17 -5.75 -2.19
CA HIS A 381 2.42 -4.36 -1.89
C HIS A 381 3.01 -3.60 -3.08
N LEU A 382 2.29 -3.52 -4.20
CA LEU A 382 2.72 -2.71 -5.35
C LEU A 382 2.66 -1.22 -5.02
N MET A 383 3.79 -0.51 -5.22
CA MET A 383 3.94 0.91 -4.88
C MET A 383 4.77 1.69 -5.90
N GLY A 384 4.73 3.01 -5.82
CA GLY A 384 5.68 3.92 -6.50
C GLY A 384 5.44 4.23 -7.98
N THR A 385 4.43 3.62 -8.61
CA THR A 385 4.15 3.77 -10.05
C THR A 385 3.53 5.11 -10.44
N THR A 386 3.01 5.88 -9.48
CA THR A 386 2.58 7.27 -9.66
C THR A 386 3.19 8.13 -8.55
N ARG A 387 4.49 7.92 -8.29
CA ARG A 387 5.21 8.52 -7.16
C ARG A 387 5.02 10.02 -7.05
N MET A 388 4.94 10.48 -5.81
CA MET A 388 4.96 11.91 -5.51
C MET A 388 6.38 12.48 -5.57
N GLY A 389 6.49 13.78 -5.79
CA GLY A 389 7.75 14.51 -5.83
C GLY A 389 7.53 15.99 -6.09
N LEU A 390 8.62 16.71 -6.35
CA LEU A 390 8.59 18.18 -6.48
C LEU A 390 8.39 18.63 -7.93
N SER A 391 8.55 17.75 -8.92
CA SER A 391 8.46 18.14 -10.34
C SER A 391 7.86 17.04 -11.22
N SER A 392 7.27 17.43 -12.35
CA SER A 392 6.80 16.51 -13.38
C SER A 392 7.93 15.77 -14.11
N ALA A 393 9.18 16.19 -13.98
CA ALA A 393 10.31 15.53 -14.64
C ALA A 393 10.72 14.22 -13.96
N ASP A 394 10.46 14.10 -12.65
CA ASP A 394 10.90 12.97 -11.82
C ASP A 394 9.77 12.32 -11.00
N SER A 395 8.56 12.87 -11.05
CA SER A 395 7.39 12.38 -10.33
C SER A 395 6.08 12.60 -11.08
N VAL A 396 5.02 11.93 -10.64
CA VAL A 396 3.70 11.96 -11.28
C VAL A 396 2.76 12.90 -10.53
N VAL A 397 2.86 12.95 -9.20
CA VAL A 397 2.01 13.80 -8.37
C VAL A 397 2.82 14.74 -7.46
N ASP A 398 2.24 15.85 -7.06
CA ASP A 398 2.81 16.78 -6.09
C ASP A 398 2.62 16.31 -4.63
N SER A 399 2.97 17.17 -3.66
CA SER A 399 2.82 16.90 -2.23
C SER A 399 1.38 16.65 -1.80
N ASP A 400 0.39 17.16 -2.53
CA ASP A 400 -1.03 17.01 -2.25
C ASP A 400 -1.66 15.89 -3.09
N CYS A 401 -0.82 15.07 -3.71
CA CYS A 401 -1.20 13.96 -4.57
C CYS A 401 -1.92 14.39 -5.86
N ARG A 402 -1.84 15.66 -6.26
CA ARG A 402 -2.36 16.15 -7.53
C ARG A 402 -1.41 15.80 -8.67
N VAL A 403 -1.94 15.32 -9.79
CA VAL A 403 -1.15 15.02 -11.00
C VAL A 403 -0.58 16.31 -11.57
N HIS A 404 0.74 16.41 -11.72
CA HIS A 404 1.45 17.66 -12.06
C HIS A 404 0.93 18.35 -13.33
N THR A 405 0.50 17.58 -14.32
CA THR A 405 0.07 18.08 -15.63
C THR A 405 -1.42 18.44 -15.69
N THR A 406 -2.12 18.33 -14.56
CA THR A 406 -3.56 18.62 -14.47
C THR A 406 -3.86 19.56 -13.31
N ASP A 407 -5.04 20.17 -13.34
CA ASP A 407 -5.46 21.10 -12.29
C ASP A 407 -6.43 20.46 -11.28
N ASN A 408 -7.09 19.35 -11.66
CA ASN A 408 -8.18 18.74 -10.87
C ASN A 408 -8.15 17.20 -10.79
N LEU A 409 -7.02 16.55 -11.12
CA LEU A 409 -6.85 15.10 -11.01
C LEU A 409 -5.86 14.75 -9.89
N TYR A 410 -6.26 13.83 -9.03
CA TYR A 410 -5.49 13.38 -7.87
C TYR A 410 -5.33 11.86 -7.87
N VAL A 411 -4.33 11.36 -7.15
CA VAL A 411 -4.08 9.93 -7.00
C VAL A 411 -4.03 9.53 -5.53
N ALA A 412 -4.75 8.48 -5.18
CA ALA A 412 -4.78 7.89 -3.84
C ALA A 412 -4.29 6.43 -3.88
N GLY A 413 -3.59 6.02 -2.81
CA GLY A 413 -3.06 4.66 -2.66
C GLY A 413 -1.54 4.62 -2.60
N SER A 414 -0.97 3.42 -2.54
CA SER A 414 0.48 3.24 -2.40
C SER A 414 1.29 3.55 -3.66
N SER A 415 0.65 3.69 -4.82
CA SER A 415 1.33 4.08 -6.05
C SER A 415 2.03 5.44 -5.93
N VAL A 416 1.59 6.31 -5.01
CA VAL A 416 2.20 7.63 -4.79
C VAL A 416 3.46 7.58 -3.93
N PHE A 417 3.82 6.45 -3.32
CA PHE A 417 4.95 6.40 -2.39
C PHE A 417 6.28 6.53 -3.13
N PRO A 418 7.16 7.50 -2.79
CA PRO A 418 8.50 7.58 -3.37
C PRO A 418 9.39 6.44 -2.89
N ALA A 419 9.23 6.05 -1.61
CA ALA A 419 9.88 4.90 -0.98
C ALA A 419 8.89 4.19 -0.03
N GLY A 420 8.89 2.86 -0.04
CA GLY A 420 7.91 2.04 0.69
C GLY A 420 8.33 1.60 2.10
N GLY A 421 9.61 1.67 2.45
CA GLY A 421 10.11 1.08 3.70
C GLY A 421 10.02 -0.45 3.68
N ALA A 422 9.97 -1.09 4.85
CA ALA A 422 9.68 -2.52 4.99
C ALA A 422 8.31 -2.78 5.66
N SER A 423 7.68 -1.74 6.20
CA SER A 423 6.33 -1.78 6.78
C SER A 423 5.26 -2.05 5.73
N ASN A 424 4.23 -2.81 6.08
CA ASN A 424 3.04 -2.95 5.24
C ASN A 424 2.40 -1.57 4.95
N PRO A 425 2.02 -1.27 3.69
CA PRO A 425 1.65 0.08 3.29
C PRO A 425 0.24 0.50 3.74
N THR A 426 -0.68 -0.42 4.05
CA THR A 426 -2.11 -0.11 4.23
C THR A 426 -2.38 0.96 5.29
N TYR A 427 -1.67 0.93 6.41
CA TYR A 427 -1.86 1.93 7.47
C TYR A 427 -1.51 3.34 6.97
N THR A 428 -0.40 3.45 6.22
CA THR A 428 0.03 4.69 5.57
C THR A 428 -0.89 5.08 4.41
N ILE A 429 -1.44 4.13 3.66
CA ILE A 429 -2.43 4.38 2.61
C ILE A 429 -3.66 5.08 3.20
N VAL A 430 -4.20 4.56 4.30
CA VAL A 430 -5.36 5.15 4.98
C VAL A 430 -5.03 6.53 5.54
N ALA A 431 -3.84 6.71 6.14
CA ALA A 431 -3.39 8.01 6.62
C ALA A 431 -3.26 9.06 5.49
N MET A 432 -2.68 8.67 4.35
CA MET A 432 -2.57 9.54 3.16
C MET A 432 -3.94 9.84 2.53
N ALA A 433 -4.86 8.89 2.52
CA ALA A 433 -6.21 9.09 2.00
C ALA A 433 -7.03 10.05 2.87
N LEU A 434 -6.89 9.98 4.21
CA LEU A 434 -7.47 10.98 5.13
C LEU A 434 -6.90 12.37 4.85
N ARG A 435 -5.58 12.48 4.68
CA ARG A 435 -4.93 13.76 4.33
C ARG A 435 -5.46 14.34 3.02
N LEU A 436 -5.55 13.50 1.98
CA LEU A 436 -6.07 13.92 0.67
C LEU A 436 -7.53 14.35 0.76
N GLY A 437 -8.39 13.57 1.41
CA GLY A 437 -9.80 13.92 1.57
C GLY A 437 -10.01 15.25 2.29
N ALA A 438 -9.22 15.53 3.33
CA ALA A 438 -9.26 16.80 4.04
C ALA A 438 -8.77 17.99 3.20
N HIS A 439 -7.72 17.78 2.39
CA HIS A 439 -7.25 18.78 1.43
C HIS A 439 -8.36 19.11 0.41
N LEU A 440 -8.95 18.09 -0.21
CA LEU A 440 -10.01 18.26 -1.21
C LEU A 440 -11.24 18.95 -0.64
N ALA A 441 -11.70 18.57 0.56
CA ALA A 441 -12.81 19.24 1.23
C ALA A 441 -12.53 20.74 1.44
N SER A 442 -11.30 21.11 1.78
CA SER A 442 -10.92 22.51 1.99
C SER A 442 -10.86 23.32 0.69
N THR A 443 -10.55 22.70 -0.44
CA THR A 443 -10.44 23.37 -1.74
C THR A 443 -11.79 23.44 -2.48
N SER A 444 -12.65 22.42 -2.33
CA SER A 444 -13.96 22.37 -2.99
C SER A 444 -14.94 23.41 -2.44
N GLY A 445 -14.83 23.76 -1.15
CA GLY A 445 -15.66 24.82 -0.54
C GLY A 445 -15.33 26.25 -1.00
N GLY A 446 -14.19 26.47 -1.68
CA GLY A 446 -13.75 27.79 -2.15
C GLY A 446 -14.27 28.21 -3.52
N ASN A 447 -14.82 27.29 -4.31
CA ASN A 447 -15.31 27.57 -5.67
C ASN A 447 -16.83 27.84 -5.75
N ALA A 448 -17.53 27.80 -4.61
CA ALA A 448 -18.90 28.32 -4.54
C ALA A 448 -18.83 29.85 -4.36
N HIS A 449 -19.15 30.57 -5.45
CA HIS A 449 -19.22 32.05 -5.58
C HIS A 449 -18.01 32.72 -6.25
N GLY A 450 -17.89 32.51 -7.57
CA GLY A 450 -17.21 33.41 -8.50
C GLY A 450 -18.16 33.82 -9.62
#